data_AF-A0A7W7LRT9-F1
#
_entry.id   AF-A0A7W7LRT9-F1
#
_cell.length_a   1.000
_cell.length_b   1.000
_cell.length_c   1.000
_cell.angle_alpha   90.00
_cell.angle_beta   90.00
_cell.angle_gamma   90.00
#
_symmetry.space_group_name_H-M   'P 1'
#
loop_
_entity.id
_entity.type
_entity.pdbx_description
1 polymer ?
#
loop_
_entity_poly.entity_id
_entity_poly.type
_entity_poly.pdbx_seq_one_letter_code
_entity_poly.pdbx_strand_id
1 'polypeptide(L)'
;MSDPGAAPVWSRPVREQAVRLKSQAERLRASAEGMTLPGPEGAALRLRVLAQADRAETAARSLERAAEALGEHEAVLAALARRRREGGGARAAG
;
A
#
# COMPACT_ATOMS: atom_id res chain seq x y z
N MET A 1 -16.83 7.58 16.52
CA MET A 1 -18.00 7.77 15.64
C MET A 1 -17.48 8.21 14.29
N SER A 2 -17.55 7.35 13.28
CA SER A 2 -17.22 7.72 11.90
C SER A 2 -18.32 8.62 11.34
N ASP A 3 -17.95 9.75 10.77
CA ASP A 3 -18.87 10.66 10.09
C ASP A 3 -19.57 9.91 8.94
N PRO A 4 -20.90 9.74 8.95
CA PRO A 4 -21.63 9.01 7.91
C PRO A 4 -21.59 9.69 6.53
N GLY A 5 -21.00 10.90 6.42
CA GLY A 5 -20.76 11.62 5.17
C GLY A 5 -19.33 11.53 4.62
N ALA A 6 -18.39 10.94 5.36
CA ALA A 6 -17.00 10.82 4.92
C ALA A 6 -16.85 9.63 3.95
N ALA A 7 -16.26 9.88 2.78
CA ALA A 7 -15.93 8.81 1.85
C ALA A 7 -14.99 7.80 2.54
N PRO A 8 -15.16 6.50 2.31
CA PRO A 8 -14.24 5.50 2.84
C PRO A 8 -12.80 5.78 2.37
N VAL A 9 -11.80 5.55 3.23
CA VAL A 9 -10.38 5.71 2.90
C VAL A 9 -9.68 4.36 3.04
N TRP A 10 -9.84 3.52 2.03
CA TRP A 10 -9.25 2.20 1.88
C TRP A 10 -7.82 2.22 1.32
N SER A 11 -7.48 3.22 0.50
CA SER A 11 -6.17 3.37 -0.14
C SER A 11 -5.04 3.53 0.88
N ARG A 12 -5.31 4.26 1.97
CA ARG A 12 -4.33 4.56 3.03
C ARG A 12 -3.74 3.30 3.71
N PRO A 13 -4.53 2.40 4.33
CA PRO A 13 -3.96 1.22 4.98
C PRO A 13 -3.23 0.29 4.00
N VAL A 14 -3.63 0.25 2.73
CA VAL A 14 -2.93 -0.51 1.67
C VAL A 14 -1.57 0.13 1.36
N ARG A 15 -1.50 1.45 1.24
CA ARG A 15 -0.24 2.20 1.06
C ARG A 15 0.71 2.00 2.25
N GLU A 16 0.18 2.02 3.47
CA GLU A 16 0.97 1.76 4.69
C GLU A 16 1.53 0.33 4.71
N GLN A 17 0.78 -0.68 4.24
CA GLN A 17 1.29 -2.04 4.08
C GLN A 17 2.43 -2.12 3.05
N ALA A 18 2.29 -1.43 1.91
CA ALA A 18 3.33 -1.38 0.90
C ALA A 18 4.64 -0.79 1.46
N VAL A 19 4.56 0.30 2.22
CA VAL A 19 5.72 0.92 2.89
C VAL A 19 6.38 -0.08 3.85
N ARG A 20 5.60 -0.81 4.66
CA ARG A 20 6.14 -1.81 5.58
C ARG A 20 6.91 -2.92 4.86
N LEU A 21 6.40 -3.39 3.72
CA LEU A 21 7.06 -4.40 2.89
C LEU A 21 8.34 -3.87 2.23
N LYS A 22 8.38 -2.62 1.78
CA LYS A 22 9.61 -1.99 1.28
C LYS A 22 10.69 -1.94 2.34
N SER A 23 10.36 -1.46 3.54
CA SER A 23 11.31 -1.45 4.65
C SER A 23 11.75 -2.85 5.06
N GLN A 24 10.89 -3.86 4.92
CA GLN A 24 11.27 -5.26 5.15
C GLN A 24 12.27 -5.74 4.09
N ALA A 25 12.04 -5.45 2.80
CA ALA A 25 12.96 -5.79 1.72
C ALA A 25 14.35 -5.16 1.95
N GLU A 26 14.41 -3.89 2.34
CA GLU A 26 15.65 -3.18 2.68
C GLU A 26 16.39 -3.84 3.85
N ARG A 27 15.69 -4.18 4.93
CA ARG A 27 16.28 -4.90 6.07
C ARG A 27 16.83 -6.27 5.68
N LEU A 28 16.14 -6.99 4.79
CA LEU A 28 16.61 -8.29 4.29
C LEU A 28 17.87 -8.13 3.43
N ARG A 29 17.96 -7.10 2.60
CA ARG A 29 19.17 -6.79 1.81
C ARG A 29 20.35 -6.45 2.70
N ALA A 30 20.16 -5.55 3.65
CA ALA A 30 21.19 -5.21 4.64
C ALA A 30 21.64 -6.45 5.44
N SER A 31 20.70 -7.33 5.80
CA SER A 31 21.04 -8.60 6.46
C SER A 31 21.88 -9.51 5.56
N ALA A 32 21.54 -9.64 4.28
CA ALA A 32 22.28 -10.45 3.31
C ALA A 32 23.71 -9.92 3.07
N GLU A 33 23.87 -8.59 3.05
CA GLU A 33 25.17 -7.91 2.94
C GLU A 33 26.04 -8.13 4.19
N GLY A 34 25.43 -8.09 5.37
CA GLY A 34 26.12 -8.34 6.65
C GLY A 34 26.47 -9.81 6.92
N MET A 35 26.06 -10.76 6.08
CA MET A 35 26.34 -12.19 6.28
C MET A 35 27.79 -12.53 5.96
N THR A 36 28.53 -13.02 6.95
CA THR A 36 29.95 -13.40 6.85
C THR A 36 30.18 -14.92 6.78
N LEU A 37 29.12 -15.73 6.74
CA LEU A 37 29.23 -17.18 6.74
C LEU A 37 29.96 -17.66 5.47
N PRO A 38 31.09 -18.37 5.59
CA PRO A 38 31.88 -18.80 4.43
C PRO A 38 31.26 -20.05 3.78
N GLY A 39 31.75 -20.36 2.59
CA GLY A 39 31.39 -21.60 1.89
C GLY A 39 30.04 -21.58 1.17
N PRO A 40 29.68 -22.71 0.53
CA PRO A 40 28.47 -22.82 -0.29
C PRO A 40 27.18 -22.66 0.52
N GLU A 41 27.16 -23.08 1.79
CA GLU A 41 26.00 -22.93 2.68
C GLU A 41 25.72 -21.45 2.97
N GLY A 42 26.77 -20.66 3.22
CA GLY A 42 26.66 -19.22 3.42
C GLY A 42 26.15 -18.50 2.17
N ALA A 43 26.67 -18.88 1.00
CA ALA A 43 26.18 -18.38 -0.28
C ALA A 43 24.70 -18.73 -0.53
N ALA A 44 24.31 -19.98 -0.26
CA ALA A 44 22.93 -20.44 -0.41
C ALA A 44 21.97 -19.69 0.54
N LEU A 45 22.38 -19.44 1.79
CA LEU A 45 21.60 -18.66 2.73
C LEU A 45 21.42 -17.21 2.25
N ARG A 46 22.50 -16.56 1.80
CA ARG A 46 22.46 -15.20 1.25
C ARG A 46 21.48 -15.09 0.08
N LEU A 47 21.54 -16.05 -0.86
CA LEU A 47 20.60 -16.09 -1.99
C LEU A 47 19.14 -16.24 -1.55
N ARG A 48 18.86 -17.05 -0.52
CA ARG A 48 17.50 -17.20 0.03
C ARG A 48 16.99 -15.90 0.65
N VAL A 49 17.85 -15.17 1.38
CA VAL A 49 17.50 -13.87 1.97
C VAL A 49 17.21 -12.83 0.89
N LEU A 50 18.06 -12.75 -0.14
CA LEU A 50 17.85 -11.85 -1.29
C LEU A 50 16.54 -12.18 -2.02
N ALA A 51 16.28 -13.47 -2.28
CA ALA A 51 15.02 -13.90 -2.90
C ALA A 51 13.79 -13.52 -2.06
N GLN A 52 13.90 -13.53 -0.72
CA GLN A 52 12.83 -13.06 0.16
C GLN A 52 12.66 -11.53 0.09
N ALA A 53 13.76 -10.78 -0.03
CA ALA A 53 13.71 -9.33 -0.22
C ALA A 53 12.99 -8.96 -1.53
N ASP A 54 13.29 -9.67 -2.62
CA ASP A 54 12.68 -9.43 -3.93
C ASP A 54 11.19 -9.77 -3.95
N ARG A 55 10.78 -10.82 -3.23
CA ARG A 55 9.36 -11.14 -3.03
C ARG A 55 8.64 -10.03 -2.26
N ALA A 56 9.24 -9.53 -1.17
CA ALA A 56 8.67 -8.44 -0.37
C ALA A 56 8.52 -7.16 -1.20
N GLU A 57 9.53 -6.81 -2.00
CA GLU A 57 9.46 -5.64 -2.89
C GLU A 57 8.40 -5.81 -3.99
N THR A 58 8.31 -6.99 -4.60
CA THR A 58 7.29 -7.28 -5.62
C THR A 58 5.88 -7.13 -5.04
N ALA A 59 5.65 -7.67 -3.84
CA ALA A 59 4.40 -7.52 -3.12
C ALA A 59 4.11 -6.04 -2.78
N ALA A 60 5.11 -5.29 -2.32
CA ALA A 60 4.97 -3.87 -2.06
C ALA A 60 4.53 -3.10 -3.31
N ARG A 61 5.21 -3.28 -4.45
CA ARG A 61 4.84 -2.64 -5.73
C ARG A 61 3.43 -2.99 -6.18
N SER A 62 2.98 -4.22 -5.91
CA SER A 62 1.60 -4.63 -6.19
C SER A 62 0.60 -3.89 -5.30
N LEU A 63 0.89 -3.74 -4.01
CA LEU A 63 0.05 -2.98 -3.09
C LEU A 63 0.03 -1.49 -3.40
N GLU A 64 1.12 -0.91 -3.90
CA GLU A 64 1.14 0.50 -4.34
C GLU A 64 0.17 0.75 -5.49
N ARG A 65 0.19 -0.11 -6.52
CA ARG A 65 -0.77 -0.05 -7.62
C ARG A 65 -2.22 -0.23 -7.14
N ALA A 66 -2.43 -1.15 -6.20
CA ALA A 66 -3.75 -1.35 -5.60
C ALA A 66 -4.22 -0.12 -4.80
N ALA A 67 -3.33 0.50 -4.03
CA ALA A 67 -3.64 1.72 -3.28
C ALA A 67 -3.94 2.90 -4.20
N GLU A 68 -3.25 3.00 -5.33
CA GLU A 68 -3.52 4.02 -6.37
C GLU A 68 -4.93 3.83 -6.97
N ALA A 69 -5.26 2.63 -7.44
CA ALA A 69 -6.59 2.32 -7.98
C ALA A 69 -7.71 2.56 -6.95
N LEU A 70 -7.48 2.22 -5.68
CA LEU A 70 -8.41 2.52 -4.59
C LEU A 70 -8.58 4.04 -4.41
N GLY A 71 -7.50 4.81 -4.45
CA GLY A 71 -7.54 6.26 -4.32
C GLY A 71 -8.32 6.94 -5.45
N GLU A 72 -8.21 6.44 -6.68
CA GLU A 72 -9.02 6.89 -7.81
C GLU A 72 -10.52 6.63 -7.58
N HIS A 73 -10.87 5.43 -7.10
CA HIS A 73 -12.25 5.09 -6.79
C HIS A 73 -12.83 5.95 -5.65
N GLU A 74 -12.03 6.20 -4.61
CA GLU A 74 -12.39 7.09 -3.50
C GLU A 74 -12.68 8.51 -3.98
N ALA A 75 -11.88 9.03 -4.92
CA ALA A 75 -12.10 10.36 -5.51
C ALA A 75 -13.43 10.44 -6.28
N VAL A 76 -13.77 9.39 -7.04
CA VAL A 76 -15.07 9.30 -7.74
C VAL A 76 -16.22 9.30 -6.74
N LEU A 77 -16.14 8.48 -5.69
CA LEU A 77 -17.17 8.43 -4.64
C LEU A 77 -17.32 9.78 -3.92
N ALA A 78 -16.21 10.45 -3.61
CA ALA A 78 -16.22 11.77 -3.00
C ALA A 78 -16.88 12.83 -3.91
N ALA A 79 -16.62 12.79 -5.22
CA ALA A 79 -17.25 13.68 -6.19
C ALA A 79 -18.76 13.45 -6.29
N LEU A 80 -19.21 12.19 -6.32
CA LEU A 80 -20.63 11.83 -6.32
C LEU A 80 -21.34 12.29 -5.04
N ALA A 81 -20.71 12.08 -3.88
CA ALA A 81 -21.23 12.55 -2.59
C ALA A 81 -21.37 14.08 -2.56
N ARG A 82 -20.39 14.80 -3.12
CA ARG A 82 -20.43 16.27 -3.24
C ARG A 82 -21.60 16.73 -4.12
N ARG A 83 -21.73 16.14 -5.32
CA ARG A 83 -22.83 16.43 -6.26
C ARG A 83 -24.20 16.17 -5.64
N ARG A 84 -24.34 15.10 -4.85
CA ARG A 84 -25.61 14.79 -4.15
C ARG A 84 -25.98 15.87 -3.13
N ARG A 85 -25.00 16.40 -2.38
CA ARG A 85 -25.24 17.49 -1.43
C ARG A 85 -25.64 18.79 -2.14
N GLU A 86 -24.93 19.13 -3.23
CA GLU A 86 -25.20 20.33 -4.04
C GLU A 86 -26.58 20.25 -4.74
N GLY A 87 -26.97 19.09 -5.29
CA GLY A 87 -28.26 18.91 -5.97
C GLY A 87 -29.47 18.72 -5.05
N GLY A 88 -29.26 18.31 -3.79
CA GLY A 88 -30.32 18.16 -2.79
C GLY A 88 -30.83 19.50 -2.21
N GLY A 89 -29.96 20.52 -2.16
CA GLY A 89 -30.34 21.86 -1.68
C GLY A 89 -31.28 22.62 -2.62
N ALA A 90 -31.23 22.35 -3.92
CA ALA A 90 -32.07 23.02 -4.91
C ALA A 90 -33.54 22.53 -4.93
N ARG A 91 -33.83 21.35 -4.39
CA ARG A 91 -35.20 20.80 -4.34
C ARG A 91 -35.97 21.12 -3.06
N ALA A 92 -35.33 21.65 -2.03
CA ALA A 92 -35.97 21.98 -0.75
C ALA A 92 -36.38 23.45 -0.61
N ALA A 93 -36.11 24.28 -1.63
CA ALA A 93 -36.38 25.71 -1.63
C ALA A 93 -37.47 26.15 -2.65
N GLY A 94 -38.30 25.20 -3.11
CA GLY A 94 -39.42 25.45 -4.04
C GLY A 94 -40.75 25.02 -3.44
#